data_AF-A0A536GY33-F1
#
_entry.id   AF-A0A536GY33-F1
#
_cell.length_a   1.000
_cell.length_b   1.000
_cell.length_c   1.000
_cell.angle_alpha   90.00
_cell.angle_beta   90.00
_cell.angle_gamma   90.00
#
_symmetry.space_group_name_H-M   'P 1'
#
loop_
_entity.id
_entity.type
_entity.pdbx_description
1 polymer ?
#
loop_
_entity_poly.entity_id
_entity_poly.type
_entity_poly.pdbx_seq_one_letter_code
_entity_poly.pdbx_strand_id
1 'polypeptide(L)' 'MYENEFRRPVSVDTAPRGSKCEWCGKPAVAQLTAIGGDAHNEGGLFCSSCGEDFKRAVANTLLRAANTSRQAS' A
#
# COMPACT_ATOMS: atom_id res chain seq x y z
N MET A 1 15.18 9.40 5.24
CA MET A 1 13.93 8.70 4.89
C MET A 1 14.32 7.40 4.21
N TYR A 2 13.80 6.25 4.66
CA TYR A 2 14.15 4.95 4.10
C TYR A 2 13.40 4.80 2.75
N GLU A 3 14.01 5.28 1.68
CA GLU A 3 13.55 4.94 0.32
C GLU A 3 13.88 3.46 0.12
N ASN A 4 12.86 2.60 0.08
CA ASN A 4 13.05 1.22 -0.37
C ASN A 4 13.67 1.26 -1.78
N GLU A 5 14.55 0.31 -2.12
CA GLU A 5 15.35 0.31 -3.37
C GLU A 5 14.50 0.44 -4.65
N PHE A 6 13.21 0.11 -4.56
CA PHE A 6 12.22 0.20 -5.64
C PHE A 6 11.43 1.51 -5.70
N ARG A 7 11.60 2.44 -4.73
CA ARG A 7 10.79 3.65 -4.56
C ARG A 7 9.27 3.39 -4.56
N ARG A 8 8.86 2.20 -4.14
CA ARG A 8 7.44 1.82 -4.11
C ARG A 8 6.84 2.15 -2.74
N PRO A 9 5.60 2.68 -2.71
CA PRO A 9 4.92 3.02 -1.46
C PRO A 9 4.48 1.79 -0.67
N VAL A 10 4.50 0.59 -1.29
CA VAL A 10 4.05 -0.67 -0.69
C VAL A 10 5.03 -1.81 -1.00
N SER A 11 5.12 -2.76 -0.09
CA SER A 11 5.66 -4.10 -0.31
C SER A 11 4.61 -4.95 -1.01
N VAL A 12 5.07 -5.90 -1.83
CA VAL A 12 4.21 -6.80 -2.58
C VAL A 12 4.70 -8.23 -2.39
N ASP A 13 3.84 -9.05 -1.81
CA ASP A 13 4.07 -10.47 -1.59
C ASP A 13 2.94 -11.29 -2.24
N THR A 14 3.14 -12.61 -2.34
CA THR A 14 2.13 -13.51 -2.90
C THR A 14 1.06 -13.80 -1.85
N ALA A 15 -0.23 -13.68 -2.22
CA ALA A 15 -1.29 -14.08 -1.33
C ALA A 15 -1.28 -15.60 -1.09
N PRO A 16 -1.53 -16.08 0.14
CA PRO A 16 -1.70 -17.51 0.38
C PRO A 16 -2.78 -18.12 -0.50
N ARG A 17 -2.57 -19.35 -0.95
CA ARG A 17 -3.50 -20.04 -1.84
C ARG A 17 -4.87 -20.18 -1.18
N GLY A 18 -5.92 -19.80 -1.91
CA GLY A 18 -7.31 -19.88 -1.44
C GLY A 18 -7.79 -18.67 -0.63
N SER A 19 -6.90 -17.72 -0.33
CA SER A 19 -7.25 -16.50 0.37
C SER A 19 -8.24 -15.64 -0.40
N LYS A 20 -9.00 -14.84 0.36
CA LYS A 20 -9.96 -13.87 -0.16
C LYS A 20 -9.45 -12.46 0.09
N CYS A 21 -9.82 -11.57 -0.81
CA CYS A 21 -9.59 -10.15 -0.69
C CYS A 21 -10.39 -9.62 0.50
N GLU A 22 -9.71 -8.91 1.40
CA GLU A 22 -10.31 -8.40 2.63
C GLU A 22 -11.33 -7.28 2.36
N TRP A 23 -11.26 -6.62 1.20
CA TRP A 23 -12.19 -5.55 0.82
C TRP A 23 -13.45 -6.01 0.08
N CYS A 24 -13.35 -7.08 -0.73
CA CYS A 24 -14.46 -7.47 -1.63
C CYS A 24 -14.77 -8.96 -1.67
N GLY A 25 -14.04 -9.80 -0.93
CA GLY A 25 -14.27 -11.25 -0.87
C GLY A 25 -13.90 -12.05 -2.13
N LYS A 26 -13.45 -11.40 -3.22
CA LYS A 26 -12.91 -12.08 -4.42
C LYS A 26 -11.59 -12.78 -4.10
N PRO A 27 -11.11 -13.74 -4.93
CA PRO A 27 -9.81 -14.37 -4.70
C PRO A 27 -8.68 -13.33 -4.57
N ALA A 28 -7.88 -13.44 -3.52
CA ALA A 28 -6.70 -12.63 -3.35
C ALA A 28 -5.57 -13.16 -4.24
N VAL A 29 -4.76 -12.24 -4.76
CA VAL A 29 -3.57 -12.56 -5.57
C VAL A 29 -2.29 -11.96 -4.98
N ALA A 30 -2.42 -10.93 -4.14
CA ALA A 30 -1.29 -10.26 -3.50
C ALA A 30 -1.56 -9.98 -2.02
N GLN A 31 -0.49 -10.00 -1.23
CA GLN A 31 -0.42 -9.37 0.08
C GLN A 31 0.33 -8.04 -0.09
N LEU A 32 -0.25 -6.94 0.39
CA LEU A 32 0.33 -5.61 0.27
C LEU A 32 0.50 -4.98 1.66
N THR A 33 1.61 -4.29 1.88
CA THR A 33 1.89 -3.57 3.14
C THR A 33 2.50 -2.21 2.80
N ALA A 34 1.99 -1.13 3.38
CA ALA A 34 2.54 0.21 3.21
C ALA A 34 3.91 0.36 3.90
N ILE A 35 4.93 0.83 3.18
CA ILE A 35 6.32 0.91 3.68
C ILE A 35 6.64 2.30 4.25
N GLY A 36 5.74 3.28 4.20
CA GLY A 36 6.01 4.60 4.77
C GLY A 36 4.80 5.52 4.85
N GLY A 37 5.02 6.70 5.43
CA GLY A 37 3.96 7.65 5.74
C GLY A 37 3.16 7.22 6.97
N ASP A 38 2.02 7.88 7.20
CA ASP A 38 1.17 7.65 8.36
C ASP A 38 0.53 6.24 8.36
N ALA A 39 0.33 5.67 7.17
CA ALA A 39 -0.21 4.32 6.98
C ALA A 39 0.87 3.22 7.08
N HIS A 40 2.08 3.52 7.57
CA HIS A 40 3.16 2.52 7.66
C HIS A 40 2.69 1.27 8.44
N ASN A 41 2.92 0.09 7.85
CA ASN A 41 2.43 -1.22 8.31
C ASN A 41 0.93 -1.51 8.12
N GLU A 42 0.14 -0.57 7.59
CA GLU A 42 -1.20 -0.90 7.12
C GLU A 42 -1.09 -1.81 5.89
N GLY A 43 -1.95 -2.83 5.80
CA GLY A 43 -1.85 -3.83 4.75
C GLY A 43 -2.96 -4.88 4.80
N GLY A 44 -2.85 -5.87 3.91
CA GLY A 44 -3.82 -6.94 3.79
C GLY A 44 -3.68 -7.77 2.52
N LEU A 45 -4.66 -8.65 2.30
CA LEU A 45 -4.81 -9.51 1.13
C LEU A 45 -5.77 -8.89 0.14
N PHE A 46 -5.33 -8.77 -1.10
CA PHE A 46 -6.05 -8.05 -2.13
C PHE A 46 -6.19 -8.85 -3.42
N CYS A 47 -7.35 -8.73 -4.05
CA CYS A 47 -7.51 -9.05 -5.47
C CYS A 47 -6.83 -7.96 -6.31
N SER A 48 -6.67 -8.19 -7.62
CA SER A 48 -5.92 -7.26 -8.48
C SER A 48 -6.46 -5.82 -8.44
N SER A 49 -7.78 -5.62 -8.51
CA SER A 49 -8.37 -4.27 -8.53
C SER A 49 -8.24 -3.57 -7.17
N CYS A 50 -8.62 -4.23 -6.08
CA CYS A 50 -8.51 -3.65 -4.74
C CYS A 50 -7.06 -3.38 -4.34
N GLY A 51 -6.12 -4.17 -4.84
CA GLY A 51 -4.70 -3.95 -4.61
C GLY A 51 -4.17 -2.68 -5.30
N GLU A 52 -4.66 -2.36 -6.51
CA GLU A 52 -4.35 -1.09 -7.17
C GLU A 52 -4.97 0.11 -6.44
N ASP A 53 -6.18 -0.07 -5.90
CA ASP A 53 -6.83 0.96 -5.08
C ASP A 53 -6.06 1.22 -3.78
N PHE A 54 -5.61 0.17 -3.10
CA PHE A 54 -4.74 0.27 -1.92
C PHE A 54 -3.43 1.02 -2.25
N LYS A 55 -2.72 0.64 -3.31
CA LYS A 55 -1.48 1.33 -3.75
C LYS A 55 -1.71 2.81 -3.99
N ARG A 56 -2.81 3.17 -4.66
CA ARG A 56 -3.18 4.56 -4.94
C ARG A 56 -3.47 5.34 -3.66
N ALA A 57 -4.16 4.73 -2.69
CA ALA A 57 -4.41 5.34 -1.39
C ALA A 57 -3.11 5.66 -0.64
N VAL A 58 -2.20 4.68 -0.53
CA VAL A 58 -0.90 4.87 0.14
C VAL A 58 -0.06 5.94 -0.56
N ALA A 59 0.01 5.93 -1.89
CA ALA A 59 0.74 6.94 -2.66
C ALA A 59 0.17 8.36 -2.43
N ASN A 60 -1.15 8.52 -2.39
CA ASN A 60 -1.79 9.80 -2.12
C ASN A 60 -1.48 10.30 -0.71
N THR A 61 -1.50 9.43 0.29
CA THR A 61 -1.14 9.78 1.67
C THR A 61 0.31 10.27 1.77
N LEU A 62 1.24 9.59 1.09
CA LEU A 62 2.64 10.00 1.03
C LEU A 62 2.85 11.36 0.35
N LEU A 63 2.18 11.59 -0.79
CA LEU A 63 2.23 12.89 -1.48
C LEU A 63 1.69 14.02 -0.60
N ARG A 64 0.59 13.78 0.11
CA ARG A 64 0.04 14.75 1.07
C ARG A 64 1.04 15.04 2.17
N ALA A 65 1.60 14.01 2.81
CA ALA A 65 2.59 14.18 3.87
C ALA A 65 3.82 14.97 3.41
N ALA A 66 4.31 14.72 2.19
CA ALA A 66 5.42 15.46 1.58
C ALA A 66 5.09 16.93 1.32
N ASN A 67 3.86 17.24 0.89
CA ASN A 67 3.42 18.61 0.66
C ASN A 67 3.17 19.39 1.96
N THR A 68 2.75 18.72 3.04
CA THR A 68 2.61 19.36 4.36
C THR A 68 3.99 19.68 4.95
N SER A 69 4.96 18.78 4.79
CA SER A 69 6.32 18.99 5.29
C SER A 69 7.12 20.05 4.52
N ARG A 70 6.76 20.35 3.26
CA ARG A 70 7.36 21.43 2.47
C ARG A 70 6.81 22.83 2.73
N GLN A 71 5.64 22.96 3.36
CA GLN A 71 5.03 24.26 3.69
C GLN A 71 5.38 24.75 5.10
N ALA A 72 6.12 23.97 5.87
CA ALA A 72 6.58 24.31 7.22
C ALA A 72 8.06 24.74 7.26
N SER A 73 8.64 25.18 6.13
CA SER A 73 10.02 25.64 6.00
C SER A 73 10.09 27.11 5.61
#